data_AF-A0A6U5BV99-F1
#
_entry.id   AF-A0A6U5BV99-F1
#
_cell.length_a   1.000
_cell.length_b   1.000
_cell.length_c   1.000
_cell.angle_alpha   90.00
_cell.angle_beta   90.00
_cell.angle_gamma   90.00
#
_symmetry.space_group_name_H-M   'P 1'
#
loop_
_entity.id
_entity.type
_entity.pdbx_description
1 polymer ?
#
loop_
_entity_poly.entity_id
_entity_poly.type
_entity_poly.pdbx_seq_one_letter_code
_entity_poly.pdbx_strand_id
1 'polypeptide(L)'
;MGDADRETELAQLHRSYRMMETDRQKYSEESQSIIKRQRQAIEKIKKENERLKEQLAAESQSTNQQSESSSLGQISQMQEQCEQYQRKIELERRRLEELEKQSKIYQVKTLEVQQGRGGVNAVKESDRAVAKQVRVLENRLDKALVKFNEALAYNKQLREEIDNLRRERVVFDQINAKLAKELHDKKKEMAQIIEISNIAYEARDQAQNEMSLLKAHADKEQAQFEQEWRELGRVLEQDRKLKERMAGQDRGRITADEEGNLRKNLAKGNWNVAKDKAAQKASLDRVQSFEEAFQQIKAATGIDNIDELVQTFIDAEDQNFSLFNYVNELNNEVEKLEEQIAEIKGEIEKYKGQGGQNDRQRKKLLKDLEDRLASTEARAEQYEAKALKAAKTVSQLEHGIQSIFNKIGCDKSALSDMLGTTGVTESNMMQYLGIIEQRTNELLQLYHTHAKERGDAAEPVAVIGQGPAAPAGSTIINIDPPVIGDEDDSEDESDEDEERPLSRDELKAKTLRGLTKREGQQMTKQQKRKNRKGESKVK
;
A
#
# COMPACT_ATOMS: atom_id res chain seq x y z
N MET A 1 142.80 155.21 -59.32
CA MET A 1 142.14 155.55 -58.05
C MET A 1 140.65 155.32 -58.27
N GLY A 2 139.98 154.67 -57.32
CA GLY A 2 138.72 153.97 -57.52
C GLY A 2 137.61 154.75 -58.24
N ASP A 3 136.90 154.03 -59.11
CA ASP A 3 135.57 154.37 -59.62
C ASP A 3 134.79 153.07 -59.96
N ALA A 4 134.98 152.04 -59.12
CA ALA A 4 134.34 150.72 -59.23
C ALA A 4 133.07 150.58 -58.38
N ASP A 5 132.69 151.59 -57.59
CA ASP A 5 131.71 151.43 -56.50
C ASP A 5 130.33 152.09 -56.73
N ARG A 6 130.14 152.92 -57.77
CA ARG A 6 128.88 153.68 -57.91
C ARG A 6 127.84 153.14 -58.89
N GLU A 7 128.23 152.38 -59.92
CA GLU A 7 127.23 151.79 -60.84
C GLU A 7 126.70 150.42 -60.37
N THR A 8 127.43 149.73 -59.50
CA THR A 8 127.02 148.46 -58.90
C THR A 8 125.82 148.62 -57.95
N GLU A 9 125.67 149.78 -57.30
CA GLU A 9 124.55 150.08 -56.40
C GLU A 9 123.21 150.29 -57.14
N LEU A 10 123.23 150.94 -58.31
CA LEU A 10 122.00 151.19 -59.10
C LEU A 10 121.46 149.91 -59.74
N ALA A 11 122.35 148.99 -60.14
CA ALA A 11 122.00 147.66 -60.64
C ALA A 11 121.38 146.76 -59.54
N GLN A 12 121.76 146.95 -58.28
CA GLN A 12 121.18 146.21 -57.14
C GLN A 12 119.76 146.68 -56.82
N LEU A 13 119.48 147.99 -56.89
CA LEU A 13 118.15 148.52 -56.58
C LEU A 13 117.09 148.10 -57.62
N HIS A 14 117.44 148.07 -58.91
CA HIS A 14 116.54 147.58 -59.98
C HIS A 14 116.27 146.07 -59.91
N ARG A 15 117.24 145.26 -59.43
CA ARG A 15 117.00 143.82 -59.18
C ARG A 15 116.07 143.58 -58.00
N SER A 16 116.21 144.35 -56.93
CA SER A 16 115.40 144.21 -55.72
C SER A 16 113.91 144.50 -56.00
N TYR A 17 113.61 145.55 -56.78
CA TYR A 17 112.23 145.91 -57.13
C TYR A 17 111.55 144.86 -58.03
N ARG A 18 112.28 144.29 -59.00
CA ARG A 18 111.74 143.21 -59.85
C ARG A 18 111.34 141.97 -59.06
N MET A 19 112.16 141.56 -58.08
CA MET A 19 111.89 140.38 -57.27
C MET A 19 110.61 140.53 -56.43
N MET A 20 110.41 141.70 -55.80
CA MET A 20 109.18 141.99 -55.04
C MET A 20 107.93 142.00 -55.90
N GLU A 21 108.01 142.52 -57.14
CA GLU A 21 106.86 142.54 -58.05
C GLU A 21 106.49 141.12 -58.53
N THR A 22 107.49 140.26 -58.79
CA THR A 22 107.24 138.84 -59.10
C THR A 22 106.63 138.06 -57.94
N ASP A 23 107.04 138.34 -56.70
CA ASP A 23 106.48 137.65 -55.53
C ASP A 23 105.03 138.08 -55.26
N ARG A 24 104.68 139.36 -55.44
CA ARG A 24 103.29 139.84 -55.33
C ARG A 24 102.37 139.16 -56.35
N GLN A 25 102.86 138.91 -57.56
CA GLN A 25 102.11 138.25 -58.63
C GLN A 25 101.82 136.77 -58.30
N LYS A 26 102.82 136.05 -57.80
CA LYS A 26 102.68 134.63 -57.41
C LYS A 26 101.64 134.41 -56.31
N TYR A 27 101.67 135.23 -55.25
CA TYR A 27 100.68 135.12 -54.17
C TYR A 27 99.24 135.40 -54.63
N SER A 28 99.04 136.30 -55.59
CA SER A 28 97.71 136.59 -56.15
C SER A 28 97.18 135.43 -57.00
N GLU A 29 98.04 134.80 -57.81
CA GLU A 29 97.66 133.65 -58.65
C GLU A 29 97.31 132.42 -57.79
N GLU A 30 98.08 132.17 -56.73
CA GLU A 30 97.86 131.04 -55.83
C GLU A 30 96.53 131.16 -55.06
N SER A 31 96.18 132.38 -54.62
CA SER A 31 94.89 132.66 -53.97
C SER A 31 93.68 132.43 -54.90
N GLN A 32 93.75 132.89 -56.16
CA GLN A 32 92.67 132.67 -57.12
C GLN A 32 92.48 131.19 -57.50
N SER A 33 93.57 130.43 -57.58
CA SER A 33 93.56 128.97 -57.78
C SER A 33 92.79 128.24 -56.67
N ILE A 34 93.03 128.60 -55.41
CA ILE A 34 92.36 127.99 -54.24
C ILE A 34 90.85 128.28 -54.25
N ILE A 35 90.45 129.54 -54.52
CA ILE A 35 89.03 129.93 -54.58
C ILE A 35 88.29 129.15 -55.67
N LYS A 36 88.92 128.90 -56.83
CA LYS A 36 88.32 128.13 -57.92
C LYS A 36 88.07 126.68 -57.54
N ARG A 37 89.00 126.03 -56.83
CA ARG A 37 88.82 124.66 -56.31
C ARG A 37 87.69 124.59 -55.28
N GLN A 38 87.61 125.55 -54.37
CA GLN A 38 86.57 125.58 -53.35
C GLN A 38 85.16 125.71 -53.97
N ARG A 39 84.98 126.53 -55.02
CA ARG A 39 83.70 126.64 -55.73
C ARG A 39 83.29 125.34 -56.43
N GLN A 40 84.23 124.62 -57.05
CA GLN A 40 83.94 123.33 -57.69
C GLN A 40 83.52 122.25 -56.68
N ALA A 41 84.10 122.24 -55.48
CA ALA A 41 83.72 121.30 -54.43
C ALA A 41 82.28 121.52 -53.94
N ILE A 42 81.85 122.78 -53.79
CA ILE A 42 80.48 123.13 -53.35
C ILE A 42 79.42 122.69 -54.39
N GLU A 43 79.70 122.90 -55.67
CA GLU A 43 78.82 122.46 -56.77
C GLU A 43 78.60 120.94 -56.75
N LYS A 44 79.66 120.17 -56.50
CA LYS A 44 79.60 118.71 -56.42
C LYS A 44 78.71 118.23 -55.26
N ILE A 45 78.86 118.83 -54.07
CA ILE A 45 78.06 118.49 -52.88
C ILE A 45 76.57 118.82 -53.07
N LYS A 46 76.25 119.90 -53.80
CA LYS A 46 74.86 120.26 -54.09
C LYS A 46 74.15 119.20 -54.95
N LYS A 47 74.79 118.74 -56.02
CA LYS A 47 74.25 117.68 -56.88
C LYS A 47 74.05 116.36 -56.13
N GLU A 48 74.99 116.03 -55.24
CA GLU A 48 74.90 114.82 -54.43
C GLU A 48 73.72 114.87 -53.43
N ASN A 49 73.45 116.05 -52.86
CA ASN A 49 72.29 116.29 -52.00
C ASN A 49 70.95 116.19 -52.74
N GLU A 50 70.86 116.71 -53.97
CA GLU A 50 69.64 116.57 -54.78
C GLU A 50 69.35 115.09 -55.09
N ARG A 51 70.38 114.32 -55.45
CA ARG A 51 70.23 112.88 -55.72
C ARG A 51 69.74 112.09 -54.49
N LEU A 52 70.24 112.41 -53.30
CA LEU A 52 69.81 111.76 -52.06
C LEU A 52 68.36 112.08 -51.72
N LYS A 53 67.90 113.31 -51.97
CA LYS A 53 66.48 113.68 -51.75
C LYS A 53 65.53 112.90 -52.66
N GLU A 54 65.89 112.71 -53.93
CA GLU A 54 65.07 111.92 -54.86
C GLU A 54 64.98 110.44 -54.45
N GLN A 55 66.07 109.84 -53.96
CA GLN A 55 66.08 108.47 -53.48
C GLN A 55 65.17 108.25 -52.27
N LEU A 56 65.20 109.18 -51.31
CA LEU A 56 64.41 109.09 -50.07
C LEU A 56 62.91 109.22 -50.33
N ALA A 57 62.50 110.03 -51.32
CA ALA A 57 61.11 110.14 -51.74
C ALA A 57 60.58 108.83 -52.34
N ALA A 58 61.35 108.17 -53.20
CA ALA A 58 60.96 106.90 -53.83
C ALA A 58 60.85 105.74 -52.82
N GLU A 59 61.73 105.71 -51.81
CA GLU A 59 61.73 104.68 -50.77
C GLU A 59 60.54 104.83 -49.80
N SER A 60 60.16 106.06 -49.47
CA SER A 60 59.01 106.32 -48.60
C SER A 60 57.67 105.91 -49.23
N GLN A 61 57.50 106.08 -50.54
CA GLN A 61 56.25 105.73 -51.23
C GLN A 61 56.11 104.23 -51.47
N SER A 62 57.21 103.52 -51.74
CA SER A 62 57.20 102.07 -52.00
C SER A 62 57.00 101.24 -50.74
N THR A 63 57.54 101.70 -49.60
CA THR A 63 57.49 100.92 -48.35
C THR A 63 56.09 100.90 -47.71
N ASN A 64 55.28 101.95 -47.91
CA ASN A 64 54.05 102.15 -47.15
C ASN A 64 52.77 101.61 -47.79
N GLN A 65 52.79 101.21 -49.08
CA GLN A 65 51.55 100.84 -49.80
C GLN A 65 51.36 99.35 -50.06
N GLN A 66 52.41 98.51 -49.99
CA GLN A 66 52.32 97.10 -50.45
C GLN A 66 52.30 96.03 -49.35
N SER A 67 52.71 96.33 -48.12
CA SER A 67 52.92 95.31 -47.06
C SER A 67 51.89 95.31 -45.93
N GLU A 68 51.34 96.47 -45.54
CA GLU A 68 50.49 96.55 -44.34
C GLU A 68 49.02 96.14 -44.58
N SER A 69 48.44 96.40 -45.76
CA SER A 69 47.01 96.15 -46.00
C SER A 69 46.65 94.67 -46.18
N SER A 70 47.49 93.91 -46.89
CA SER A 70 47.28 92.48 -47.13
C SER A 70 47.55 91.63 -45.88
N SER A 71 48.62 91.96 -45.15
CA SER A 71 49.01 91.24 -43.93
C SER A 71 47.98 91.42 -42.80
N LEU A 72 47.40 92.62 -42.66
CA LEU A 72 46.40 92.90 -41.62
C LEU A 72 45.08 92.15 -41.87
N GLY A 73 44.67 92.02 -43.13
CA GLY A 73 43.49 91.23 -43.52
C GLY A 73 43.65 89.73 -43.24
N GLN A 74 44.83 89.16 -43.52
CA GLN A 74 45.13 87.76 -43.20
C GLN A 74 45.17 87.51 -41.69
N ILE A 75 45.75 88.44 -40.91
CA ILE A 75 45.77 88.35 -39.44
C ILE A 75 44.35 88.38 -38.88
N SER A 76 43.48 89.25 -39.40
CA SER A 76 42.07 89.33 -38.96
C SER A 76 41.30 88.03 -39.27
N GLN A 77 41.49 87.44 -40.46
CA GLN A 77 40.88 86.14 -40.79
C GLN A 77 41.38 85.01 -39.89
N MET A 78 42.69 84.98 -39.58
CA MET A 78 43.27 83.99 -38.68
C MET A 78 42.76 84.15 -37.24
N GLN A 79 42.60 85.39 -36.76
CA GLN A 79 41.99 85.66 -35.46
C GLN A 79 40.53 85.19 -35.39
N GLU A 80 39.74 85.48 -36.43
CA GLU A 80 38.35 85.01 -36.51
C GLU A 80 38.27 83.48 -36.52
N GLN A 81 39.16 82.80 -37.25
CA GLN A 81 39.26 81.35 -37.23
C GLN A 81 39.67 80.80 -35.86
N CYS A 82 40.63 81.43 -35.18
CA CYS A 82 41.02 81.06 -33.82
C CYS A 82 39.83 81.19 -32.85
N GLU A 83 39.09 82.28 -32.90
CA GLU A 83 37.89 82.47 -32.06
C GLU A 83 36.79 81.46 -32.38
N GLN A 84 36.59 81.12 -33.66
CA GLN A 84 35.63 80.09 -34.08
C GLN A 84 36.03 78.70 -33.55
N TYR A 85 37.31 78.31 -33.68
CA TYR A 85 37.79 77.04 -33.15
C TYR A 85 37.78 77.01 -31.63
N GLN A 86 38.08 78.13 -30.96
CA GLN A 86 38.02 78.22 -29.51
C GLN A 86 36.58 78.05 -29.00
N ARG A 87 35.59 78.69 -29.65
CA ARG A 87 34.16 78.44 -29.38
C ARG A 87 33.75 76.99 -29.60
N LYS A 88 34.23 76.34 -30.67
CA LYS A 88 33.96 74.91 -30.94
C LYS A 88 34.59 73.99 -29.88
N ILE A 89 35.83 74.24 -29.49
CA ILE A 89 36.52 73.48 -28.43
C ILE A 89 35.75 73.61 -27.11
N GLU A 90 35.26 74.80 -26.79
CA GLU A 90 34.52 75.05 -25.55
C GLU A 90 33.15 74.37 -25.55
N LEU A 91 32.45 74.35 -26.69
CA LEU A 91 31.23 73.55 -26.87
C LEU A 91 31.49 72.04 -26.73
N GLU A 92 32.54 71.52 -27.36
CA GLU A 92 32.88 70.10 -27.26
C GLU A 92 33.35 69.72 -25.84
N ARG A 93 34.04 70.61 -25.12
CA ARG A 93 34.37 70.41 -23.70
C ARG A 93 33.11 70.28 -22.84
N ARG A 94 32.13 71.17 -23.02
CA ARG A 94 30.84 71.08 -22.31
C ARG A 94 30.11 69.78 -22.64
N ARG A 95 30.12 69.37 -23.91
CA ARG A 95 29.53 68.10 -24.36
C ARG A 95 30.22 66.89 -23.74
N LEU A 96 31.56 66.92 -23.64
CA LEU A 96 32.35 65.89 -22.96
C LEU A 96 31.99 65.79 -21.48
N GLU A 97 31.91 66.92 -20.77
CA GLU A 97 31.50 66.94 -19.36
C GLU A 97 30.09 66.38 -19.15
N GLU A 98 29.16 66.70 -20.06
CA GLU A 98 27.79 66.17 -20.01
C GLU A 98 27.76 64.65 -20.27
N LEU A 99 28.50 64.17 -21.27
CA LEU A 99 28.63 62.74 -21.56
C LEU A 99 29.33 61.99 -20.42
N GLU A 100 30.32 62.57 -19.77
CA GLU A 100 30.96 61.97 -18.57
C GLU A 100 29.98 61.88 -17.41
N LYS A 101 29.17 62.91 -17.17
CA LYS A 101 28.11 62.88 -16.15
C LYS A 101 27.10 61.78 -16.46
N GLN A 102 26.64 61.68 -17.71
CA GLN A 102 25.73 60.61 -18.10
C GLN A 102 26.36 59.22 -17.97
N SER A 103 27.63 59.07 -18.37
CA SER A 103 28.38 57.82 -18.21
C SER A 103 28.42 57.38 -16.75
N LYS A 104 28.75 58.29 -15.83
CA LYS A 104 28.72 58.02 -14.37
C LYS A 104 27.34 57.60 -13.88
N ILE A 105 26.28 58.27 -14.32
CA ILE A 105 24.89 57.92 -13.95
C ILE A 105 24.55 56.51 -14.44
N TYR A 106 24.86 56.18 -15.69
CA TYR A 106 24.60 54.84 -16.22
C TYR A 106 25.44 53.76 -15.55
N GLN A 107 26.67 54.08 -15.14
CA GLN A 107 27.53 53.17 -14.38
C GLN A 107 26.94 52.85 -13.01
N VAL A 108 26.45 53.87 -12.29
CA VAL A 108 25.75 53.69 -11.01
C VAL A 108 24.47 52.88 -11.19
N LYS A 109 23.61 53.22 -12.18
CA LYS A 109 22.40 52.44 -12.48
C LYS A 109 22.71 50.98 -12.82
N THR A 110 23.81 50.72 -13.52
CA THR A 110 24.22 49.35 -13.86
C THR A 110 24.66 48.59 -12.62
N LEU A 111 25.39 49.24 -11.70
CA LEU A 111 25.78 48.66 -10.43
C LEU A 111 24.59 48.38 -9.51
N GLU A 112 23.62 49.30 -9.42
CA GLU A 112 22.36 49.10 -8.68
C GLU A 112 21.58 47.90 -9.21
N VAL A 113 21.44 47.78 -10.53
CA VAL A 113 20.76 46.64 -11.16
C VAL A 113 21.55 45.34 -10.97
N GLN A 114 22.89 45.37 -10.98
CA GLN A 114 23.72 44.20 -10.70
C GLN A 114 23.66 43.74 -9.24
N GLN A 115 23.64 44.68 -8.29
CA GLN A 115 23.43 44.38 -6.87
C GLN A 115 22.03 43.81 -6.63
N GLY A 116 21.00 44.42 -7.23
CA GLY A 116 19.62 43.93 -7.11
C GLY A 116 19.38 42.56 -7.75
N ARG A 117 20.17 42.17 -8.75
CA ARG A 117 20.08 40.87 -9.44
C ARG A 117 20.79 39.72 -8.73
N GLY A 118 21.45 39.97 -7.60
CA GLY A 118 22.08 38.90 -6.80
C GLY A 118 23.13 38.12 -7.60
N GLY A 119 23.89 38.76 -8.49
CA GLY A 119 24.87 38.05 -9.32
C GLY A 119 24.27 37.13 -10.40
N VAL A 120 25.07 36.82 -11.42
CA VAL A 120 24.62 36.13 -12.64
C VAL A 120 24.13 34.69 -12.38
N ASN A 121 24.56 34.09 -11.27
CA ASN A 121 24.20 32.72 -10.90
C ASN A 121 22.98 32.59 -9.98
N ALA A 122 22.55 33.65 -9.27
CA ALA A 122 21.41 33.54 -8.35
C ALA A 122 20.10 33.18 -9.07
N VAL A 123 19.88 33.71 -10.28
CA VAL A 123 18.69 33.35 -11.08
C VAL A 123 18.72 31.86 -11.44
N LYS A 124 19.86 31.35 -11.92
CA LYS A 124 20.00 29.93 -12.27
C LYS A 124 19.90 29.01 -11.06
N GLU A 125 20.38 29.46 -9.91
CA GLU A 125 20.31 28.71 -8.66
C GLU A 125 18.88 28.68 -8.09
N SER A 126 18.17 29.82 -8.15
CA SER A 126 16.74 29.93 -7.86
C SER A 126 15.91 29.02 -8.77
N ASP A 127 16.13 29.07 -10.09
CA ASP A 127 15.41 28.22 -11.04
C ASP A 127 15.67 26.72 -10.78
N ARG A 128 16.91 26.35 -10.43
CA ARG A 128 17.25 24.98 -10.03
C ARG A 128 16.59 24.57 -8.71
N ALA A 129 16.52 25.47 -7.73
CA ALA A 129 15.85 25.22 -6.46
C ALA A 129 14.35 24.99 -6.68
N VAL A 130 13.71 25.86 -7.46
CA VAL A 130 12.29 25.73 -7.85
C VAL A 130 12.07 24.42 -8.60
N ALA A 131 12.90 24.08 -9.58
CA ALA A 131 12.75 22.83 -10.34
C ALA A 131 12.91 21.58 -9.45
N LYS A 132 13.83 21.60 -8.48
CA LYS A 132 13.95 20.53 -7.47
C LYS A 132 12.69 20.45 -6.61
N GLN A 133 12.16 21.58 -6.19
CA GLN A 133 10.96 21.62 -5.36
C GLN A 133 9.72 21.12 -6.10
N VAL A 134 9.57 21.48 -7.38
CA VAL A 134 8.53 20.93 -8.27
C VAL A 134 8.62 19.40 -8.31
N ARG A 135 9.81 18.83 -8.56
CA ARG A 135 10.00 17.37 -8.57
C ARG A 135 9.66 16.70 -7.24
N VAL A 136 10.00 17.34 -6.11
CA VAL A 136 9.65 16.79 -4.78
C VAL A 136 8.14 16.80 -4.57
N LEU A 137 7.45 17.86 -4.99
CA LEU A 137 6.00 17.95 -4.90
C LEU A 137 5.31 16.96 -5.84
N GLU A 138 5.81 16.79 -7.06
CA GLU A 138 5.34 15.76 -8.01
C GLU A 138 5.49 14.36 -7.42
N ASN A 139 6.67 14.01 -6.91
CA ASN A 139 6.90 12.71 -6.26
C ASN A 139 5.99 12.50 -5.04
N ARG A 140 5.71 13.56 -4.28
CA ARG A 140 4.82 13.49 -3.11
C ARG A 140 3.36 13.31 -3.56
N LEU A 141 2.95 13.96 -4.64
CA LEU A 141 1.65 13.79 -5.26
C LEU A 141 1.47 12.37 -5.79
N ASP A 142 2.46 11.84 -6.51
CA ASP A 142 2.43 10.47 -7.04
C ASP A 142 2.31 9.45 -5.90
N LYS A 143 3.10 9.60 -4.83
CA LYS A 143 2.97 8.74 -3.65
C LYS A 143 1.59 8.84 -2.99
N ALA A 144 1.00 10.03 -2.94
CA ALA A 144 -0.35 10.21 -2.42
C ALA A 144 -1.41 9.57 -3.32
N LEU A 145 -1.25 9.66 -4.64
CA LEU A 145 -2.13 9.03 -5.62
C LEU A 145 -2.05 7.50 -5.57
N VAL A 146 -0.84 6.93 -5.41
CA VAL A 146 -0.66 5.48 -5.21
C VAL A 146 -1.41 5.02 -3.97
N LYS A 147 -1.19 5.68 -2.82
CA LYS A 147 -1.91 5.36 -1.57
C LYS A 147 -3.43 5.52 -1.69
N PHE A 148 -3.89 6.54 -2.41
CA PHE A 148 -5.31 6.75 -2.66
C PHE A 148 -5.91 5.62 -3.51
N ASN A 149 -5.20 5.20 -4.57
CA ASN A 149 -5.63 4.10 -5.42
C ASN A 149 -5.60 2.75 -4.68
N GLU A 150 -4.60 2.51 -3.84
CA GLU A 150 -4.53 1.34 -2.95
C GLU A 150 -5.72 1.31 -1.98
N ALA A 151 -6.02 2.45 -1.33
CA ALA A 151 -7.17 2.57 -0.45
C ALA A 151 -8.51 2.36 -1.20
N LEU A 152 -8.63 2.84 -2.44
CA LEU A 152 -9.80 2.58 -3.28
C LEU A 152 -9.93 1.11 -3.67
N ALA A 153 -8.83 0.45 -4.03
CA ALA A 153 -8.83 -0.97 -4.36
C ALA A 153 -9.24 -1.81 -3.14
N TYR A 154 -8.69 -1.50 -1.97
CA TYR A 154 -9.07 -2.14 -0.71
C TYR A 154 -10.55 -1.88 -0.36
N ASN A 155 -11.04 -0.65 -0.52
CA ASN A 155 -12.45 -0.33 -0.30
C ASN A 155 -13.37 -1.10 -1.26
N LYS A 156 -12.94 -1.31 -2.50
CA LYS A 156 -13.66 -2.14 -3.48
C LYS A 156 -13.74 -3.60 -3.02
N GLN A 157 -12.62 -4.17 -2.56
CA GLN A 157 -12.60 -5.54 -2.02
C GLN A 157 -13.55 -5.69 -0.83
N LEU A 158 -13.52 -4.75 0.13
CA LEU A 158 -14.43 -4.76 1.27
C LEU A 158 -15.90 -4.65 0.86
N ARG A 159 -16.23 -3.87 -0.17
CA ARG A 159 -17.60 -3.79 -0.70
C ARG A 159 -18.04 -5.12 -1.30
N GLU A 160 -17.17 -5.76 -2.09
CA GLU A 160 -17.46 -7.08 -2.66
C GLU A 160 -17.65 -8.14 -1.56
N GLU A 161 -16.84 -8.11 -0.50
CA GLU A 161 -16.99 -8.98 0.67
C GLU A 161 -18.31 -8.75 1.40
N ILE A 162 -18.69 -7.48 1.64
CA ILE A 162 -19.98 -7.14 2.23
C ILE A 162 -21.14 -7.66 1.37
N ASP A 163 -21.05 -7.52 0.05
CA ASP A 163 -22.09 -8.01 -0.86
C ASP A 163 -22.15 -9.54 -0.92
N ASN A 164 -21.01 -10.23 -0.78
CA ASN A 164 -20.96 -11.70 -0.62
C ASN A 164 -21.65 -12.13 0.68
N LEU A 165 -21.27 -11.53 1.81
CA LEU A 165 -21.87 -11.83 3.12
C LEU A 165 -23.37 -11.53 3.13
N ARG A 166 -23.83 -10.47 2.45
CA ARG A 166 -25.26 -10.18 2.28
C ARG A 166 -25.98 -11.24 1.46
N ARG A 167 -25.38 -11.73 0.37
CA ARG A 167 -25.96 -12.83 -0.42
C ARG A 167 -26.05 -14.12 0.39
N GLU A 168 -25.00 -14.45 1.12
CA GLU A 168 -24.98 -15.61 2.03
C GLU A 168 -26.04 -15.50 3.12
N ARG A 169 -26.18 -14.31 3.74
CA ARG A 169 -27.22 -14.02 4.73
C ARG A 169 -28.62 -14.28 4.17
N VAL A 170 -28.91 -13.81 2.95
CA VAL A 170 -30.22 -14.04 2.31
C VAL A 170 -30.49 -15.52 2.10
N VAL A 171 -29.49 -16.28 1.62
CA VAL A 171 -29.62 -17.73 1.44
C VAL A 171 -29.83 -18.43 2.79
N PHE A 172 -29.08 -18.04 3.82
CA PHE A 172 -29.23 -18.57 5.17
C PHE A 172 -30.63 -18.32 5.74
N ASP A 173 -31.13 -17.08 5.63
CA ASP A 173 -32.46 -16.71 6.11
C ASP A 173 -33.56 -17.50 5.37
N GLN A 174 -33.40 -17.75 4.06
CA GLN A 174 -34.31 -18.59 3.29
C GLN A 174 -34.31 -20.05 3.76
N ILE A 175 -33.13 -20.63 4.02
CA ILE A 175 -33.00 -22.01 4.52
C ILE A 175 -33.62 -22.09 5.93
N ASN A 176 -33.33 -21.14 6.81
CA ASN A 176 -33.87 -21.11 8.16
C ASN A 176 -35.41 -20.99 8.14
N ALA A 177 -35.97 -20.15 7.26
CA ALA A 177 -37.42 -20.05 7.10
C ALA A 177 -38.06 -21.36 6.60
N LYS A 178 -37.40 -22.08 5.68
CA LYS A 178 -37.84 -23.41 5.22
C LYS A 178 -37.81 -24.43 6.36
N LEU A 179 -36.69 -24.51 7.09
CA LEU A 179 -36.55 -25.43 8.23
C LEU A 179 -37.57 -25.12 9.33
N ALA A 180 -37.82 -23.84 9.62
CA ALA A 180 -38.83 -23.43 10.58
C ALA A 180 -40.25 -23.86 10.14
N LYS A 181 -40.55 -23.76 8.85
CA LYS A 181 -41.83 -24.23 8.28
C LYS A 181 -41.95 -25.75 8.37
N GLU A 182 -40.93 -26.50 7.96
CA GLU A 182 -40.91 -27.97 8.04
C GLU A 182 -41.08 -28.45 9.49
N LEU A 183 -40.42 -27.80 10.44
CA LEU A 183 -40.58 -28.09 11.87
C LEU A 183 -42.01 -27.81 12.35
N HIS A 184 -42.63 -26.72 11.88
CA HIS A 184 -44.02 -26.42 12.20
C HIS A 184 -44.98 -27.48 11.61
N ASP A 185 -44.78 -27.86 10.35
CA ASP A 185 -45.58 -28.87 9.67
C ASP A 185 -45.45 -30.24 10.38
N LYS A 186 -44.24 -30.64 10.80
CA LYS A 186 -44.01 -31.86 11.58
C LYS A 186 -44.66 -31.83 12.97
N LYS A 187 -44.66 -30.68 13.65
CA LYS A 187 -45.40 -30.53 14.91
C LYS A 187 -46.91 -30.70 14.69
N LYS A 188 -47.44 -30.21 13.57
CA LYS A 188 -48.85 -30.36 13.22
C LYS A 188 -49.20 -31.82 12.91
N GLU A 189 -48.38 -32.51 12.11
CA GLU A 189 -48.52 -33.95 11.86
C GLU A 189 -48.48 -34.75 13.17
N MET A 190 -47.54 -34.44 14.07
CA MET A 190 -47.46 -35.08 15.38
C MET A 190 -48.73 -34.85 16.21
N ALA A 191 -49.26 -33.63 16.24
CA ALA A 191 -50.52 -33.34 16.93
C ALA A 191 -51.71 -34.12 16.33
N GLN A 192 -51.77 -34.23 15.00
CA GLN A 192 -52.79 -35.01 14.30
C GLN A 192 -52.69 -36.51 14.63
N ILE A 193 -51.49 -37.07 14.67
CA ILE A 193 -51.28 -38.47 15.06
C ILE A 193 -51.76 -38.69 16.50
N ILE A 194 -51.44 -37.79 17.43
CA ILE A 194 -51.92 -37.86 18.82
C ILE A 194 -53.44 -37.84 18.89
N GLU A 195 -54.10 -36.96 18.12
CA GLU A 195 -55.55 -36.88 18.06
C GLU A 195 -56.18 -38.17 17.52
N ILE A 196 -55.64 -38.72 16.42
CA ILE A 196 -56.08 -40.01 15.86
C ILE A 196 -55.85 -41.15 16.86
N SER A 197 -54.71 -41.16 17.54
CA SER A 197 -54.41 -42.15 18.59
C SER A 197 -55.41 -42.06 19.74
N ASN A 198 -55.76 -40.85 20.20
CA ASN A 198 -56.76 -40.66 21.25
C ASN A 198 -58.15 -41.19 20.81
N ILE A 199 -58.58 -40.89 19.59
CA ILE A 199 -59.85 -41.41 19.05
C ILE A 199 -59.80 -42.95 18.99
N ALA A 200 -58.69 -43.55 18.57
CA ALA A 200 -58.52 -45.00 18.54
C ALA A 200 -58.55 -45.61 19.95
N TYR A 201 -57.94 -44.95 20.94
CA TYR A 201 -58.01 -45.36 22.35
C TYR A 201 -59.44 -45.28 22.89
N GLU A 202 -60.16 -44.20 22.63
CA GLU A 202 -61.56 -44.05 23.04
C GLU A 202 -62.45 -45.13 22.41
N ALA A 203 -62.29 -45.41 21.11
CA ALA A 203 -63.04 -46.46 20.42
C ALA A 203 -62.73 -47.86 20.99
N ARG A 204 -61.45 -48.14 21.28
CA ARG A 204 -61.03 -49.39 21.91
C ARG A 204 -61.63 -49.53 23.30
N ASP A 205 -61.57 -48.48 24.11
CA ASP A 205 -62.07 -48.50 25.49
C ASP A 205 -63.60 -48.63 25.51
N GLN A 206 -64.31 -48.01 24.56
CA GLN A 206 -65.75 -48.23 24.34
C GLN A 206 -66.05 -49.71 24.01
N ALA A 207 -65.35 -50.28 23.04
CA ALA A 207 -65.53 -51.69 22.67
C ALA A 207 -65.20 -52.66 23.83
N GLN A 208 -64.17 -52.35 24.62
CA GLN A 208 -63.84 -53.12 25.83
C GLN A 208 -64.94 -53.04 26.89
N ASN A 209 -65.52 -51.86 27.10
CA ASN A 209 -66.65 -51.68 28.01
C ASN A 209 -67.89 -52.45 27.53
N GLU A 210 -68.24 -52.37 26.25
CA GLU A 210 -69.34 -53.13 25.66
C GLU A 210 -69.11 -54.64 25.79
N MET A 211 -67.90 -55.12 25.49
CA MET A 211 -67.54 -56.53 25.67
C MET A 211 -67.67 -56.96 27.14
N SER A 212 -67.22 -56.12 28.08
CA SER A 212 -67.37 -56.42 29.51
C SER A 212 -68.83 -56.46 29.94
N LEU A 213 -69.68 -55.58 29.42
CA LEU A 213 -71.12 -55.57 29.69
C LEU A 213 -71.82 -56.81 29.12
N LEU A 214 -71.52 -57.17 27.87
CA LEU A 214 -72.04 -58.37 27.22
C LEU A 214 -71.62 -59.63 27.95
N LYS A 215 -70.36 -59.71 28.42
CA LYS A 215 -69.88 -60.82 29.23
C LYS A 215 -70.64 -60.92 30.55
N ALA A 216 -70.81 -59.79 31.26
CA ALA A 216 -71.60 -59.77 32.49
C ALA A 216 -73.07 -60.17 32.27
N HIS A 217 -73.65 -59.81 31.12
CA HIS A 217 -74.98 -60.25 30.74
C HIS A 217 -75.06 -61.76 30.48
N ALA A 218 -74.12 -62.29 29.69
CA ALA A 218 -74.02 -63.72 29.40
C ALA A 218 -73.81 -64.54 30.68
N ASP A 219 -72.94 -64.09 31.59
CA ASP A 219 -72.73 -64.74 32.89
C ASP A 219 -74.01 -64.76 33.74
N LYS A 220 -74.80 -63.68 33.69
CA LYS A 220 -76.09 -63.58 34.39
C LYS A 220 -77.14 -64.51 33.78
N GLU A 221 -77.25 -64.55 32.46
CA GLU A 221 -78.16 -65.46 31.75
C GLU A 221 -77.77 -66.92 31.97
N GLN A 222 -76.48 -67.24 31.96
CA GLN A 222 -75.99 -68.58 32.29
C GLN A 222 -76.34 -68.95 33.73
N ALA A 223 -76.15 -68.05 34.69
CA ALA A 223 -76.53 -68.30 36.08
C ALA A 223 -78.04 -68.53 36.24
N GLN A 224 -78.87 -67.78 35.49
CA GLN A 224 -80.33 -67.99 35.45
C GLN A 224 -80.69 -69.34 34.82
N PHE A 225 -80.09 -69.68 33.69
CA PHE A 225 -80.29 -70.97 33.03
C PHE A 225 -79.88 -72.15 33.91
N GLU A 226 -78.74 -72.05 34.61
CA GLU A 226 -78.29 -73.07 35.56
C GLU A 226 -79.22 -73.20 36.77
N GLN A 227 -79.86 -72.10 37.20
CA GLN A 227 -80.87 -72.12 38.25
C GLN A 227 -82.14 -72.82 37.75
N GLU A 228 -82.65 -72.46 36.58
CA GLU A 228 -83.81 -73.10 35.95
C GLU A 228 -83.54 -74.59 35.66
N TRP A 229 -82.34 -74.92 35.18
CA TRP A 229 -81.90 -76.30 34.93
C TRP A 229 -81.85 -77.12 36.22
N ARG A 230 -81.34 -76.55 37.32
CA ARG A 230 -81.38 -77.20 38.64
C ARG A 230 -82.81 -77.41 39.11
N GLU A 231 -83.69 -76.45 38.90
CA GLU A 231 -85.10 -76.58 39.25
C GLU A 231 -85.81 -77.65 38.42
N LEU A 232 -85.61 -77.66 37.10
CA LEU A 232 -86.14 -78.67 36.20
C LEU A 232 -85.57 -80.06 36.50
N GLY A 233 -84.26 -80.15 36.78
CA GLY A 233 -83.60 -81.38 37.23
C GLY A 233 -84.18 -81.89 38.54
N ARG A 234 -84.55 -81.00 39.48
CA ARG A 234 -85.24 -81.39 40.72
C ARG A 234 -86.64 -81.95 40.44
N VAL A 235 -87.39 -81.34 39.51
CA VAL A 235 -88.72 -81.82 39.09
C VAL A 235 -88.61 -83.16 38.38
N LEU A 236 -87.65 -83.32 37.46
CA LEU A 236 -87.39 -84.58 36.75
C LEU A 236 -86.89 -85.68 37.70
N GLU A 237 -86.08 -85.36 38.70
CA GLU A 237 -85.67 -86.34 39.72
C GLU A 237 -86.85 -86.75 40.61
N GLN A 238 -87.79 -85.84 40.88
CA GLN A 238 -89.05 -86.19 41.53
C GLN A 238 -89.90 -87.11 40.63
N ASP A 239 -89.98 -86.83 39.33
CA ASP A 239 -90.67 -87.69 38.35
C ASP A 239 -89.95 -89.04 38.15
N ARG A 240 -88.62 -89.07 38.14
CA ARG A 240 -87.80 -90.29 38.09
C ARG A 240 -88.00 -91.11 39.33
N LYS A 241 -87.97 -90.52 40.54
CA LYS A 241 -88.29 -91.24 41.78
C LYS A 241 -89.72 -91.75 41.80
N LEU A 242 -90.66 -91.03 41.17
CA LEU A 242 -92.04 -91.51 41.00
C LEU A 242 -92.10 -92.69 40.03
N LYS A 243 -91.41 -92.60 38.88
CA LYS A 243 -91.30 -93.66 37.87
C LYS A 243 -90.51 -94.86 38.35
N GLU A 244 -89.43 -94.70 39.12
CA GLU A 244 -88.68 -95.79 39.76
C GLU A 244 -89.51 -96.49 40.83
N ARG A 245 -90.36 -95.77 41.57
CA ARG A 245 -91.39 -96.40 42.41
C ARG A 245 -92.44 -97.17 41.60
N MET A 246 -92.69 -96.80 40.34
CA MET A 246 -93.61 -97.48 39.42
C MET A 246 -92.96 -98.56 38.55
N ALA A 247 -91.62 -98.56 38.41
CA ALA A 247 -90.85 -99.43 37.52
C ALA A 247 -90.05 -100.50 38.27
N GLY A 248 -90.29 -100.68 39.58
CA GLY A 248 -89.80 -101.81 40.37
C GLY A 248 -90.47 -103.16 40.03
N GLN A 249 -91.19 -103.25 38.92
CA GLN A 249 -91.83 -104.45 38.41
C GLN A 249 -91.49 -104.59 36.93
N ASP A 250 -90.71 -105.62 36.64
CA ASP A 250 -90.46 -106.33 35.39
C ASP A 250 -89.02 -106.39 34.84
N ARG A 251 -88.59 -107.65 34.69
CA ARG A 251 -87.26 -108.17 34.37
C ARG A 251 -87.18 -108.57 32.89
N GLY A 252 -85.96 -108.52 32.34
CA GLY A 252 -85.42 -109.49 31.37
C GLY A 252 -85.58 -109.10 29.89
N ARG A 253 -84.53 -108.97 29.07
CA ARG A 253 -83.43 -109.88 28.63
C ARG A 253 -83.84 -110.73 27.40
N ILE A 254 -83.04 -110.66 26.32
CA ILE A 254 -82.64 -111.69 25.30
C ILE A 254 -81.82 -110.94 24.20
N THR A 255 -80.49 -111.04 24.09
CA THR A 255 -79.63 -112.02 23.35
C THR A 255 -80.09 -112.31 21.92
N ALA A 256 -79.38 -111.84 20.89
CA ALA A 256 -78.21 -112.51 20.30
C ALA A 256 -78.49 -113.96 19.89
N ASP A 257 -78.56 -114.16 18.58
CA ASP A 257 -77.66 -115.01 17.77
C ASP A 257 -78.37 -116.02 16.84
N GLU A 258 -77.63 -116.33 15.77
CA GLU A 258 -77.74 -117.55 14.93
C GLU A 258 -78.93 -117.61 13.95
N GLU A 259 -78.83 -118.12 12.73
CA GLU A 259 -77.86 -118.96 12.02
C GLU A 259 -78.20 -118.76 10.51
N GLY A 260 -77.28 -118.79 9.56
CA GLY A 260 -76.52 -120.00 9.24
C GLY A 260 -77.30 -120.91 8.29
N ASN A 261 -76.82 -120.96 7.05
CA ASN A 261 -77.00 -122.03 6.05
C ASN A 261 -78.30 -122.12 5.25
N LEU A 262 -78.23 -121.61 4.01
CA LEU A 262 -78.50 -122.47 2.86
C LEU A 262 -77.46 -122.23 1.76
N ARG A 263 -76.47 -123.12 1.81
CA ARG A 263 -75.45 -123.38 0.80
C ARG A 263 -76.06 -123.67 -0.59
N LYS A 264 -75.26 -123.30 -1.59
CA LYS A 264 -75.01 -124.04 -2.86
C LYS A 264 -76.15 -124.06 -3.89
N ASN A 265 -75.95 -123.35 -5.01
CA ASN A 265 -75.27 -123.93 -6.18
C ASN A 265 -75.19 -122.99 -7.40
N LEU A 266 -74.17 -123.29 -8.21
CA LEU A 266 -74.02 -123.00 -9.65
C LEU A 266 -73.72 -121.53 -10.02
N ALA A 267 -72.47 -121.10 -10.07
CA ALA A 267 -71.46 -121.46 -11.09
C ALA A 267 -71.96 -121.24 -12.53
N LYS A 268 -71.83 -119.99 -13.01
CA LYS A 268 -71.32 -119.59 -14.34
C LYS A 268 -71.47 -118.07 -14.50
N GLY A 269 -70.37 -117.34 -14.32
CA GLY A 269 -70.36 -115.88 -14.49
C GLY A 269 -69.01 -115.21 -14.24
N ASN A 270 -67.90 -115.95 -14.37
CA ASN A 270 -66.57 -115.36 -14.59
C ASN A 270 -66.61 -114.74 -15.99
N TRP A 271 -66.42 -113.44 -16.19
CA TRP A 271 -65.08 -112.87 -16.31
C TRP A 271 -65.07 -111.32 -16.20
N ASN A 272 -66.24 -110.68 -16.00
CA ASN A 272 -66.34 -109.21 -15.83
C ASN A 272 -66.38 -108.74 -14.38
N VAL A 273 -66.51 -109.67 -13.41
CA VAL A 273 -66.50 -109.36 -11.97
C VAL A 273 -65.07 -109.25 -11.41
N ALA A 274 -64.04 -109.79 -12.07
CA ALA A 274 -62.67 -109.75 -11.54
C ALA A 274 -62.01 -108.36 -11.60
N LYS A 275 -62.43 -107.50 -12.54
CA LYS A 275 -61.89 -106.14 -12.68
C LYS A 275 -62.50 -105.20 -11.62
N ASP A 276 -63.80 -105.31 -11.38
CA ASP A 276 -64.48 -104.56 -10.32
C ASP A 276 -64.19 -105.13 -8.92
N LYS A 277 -63.95 -106.44 -8.78
CA LYS A 277 -63.59 -107.06 -7.49
C LYS A 277 -62.12 -106.84 -7.10
N ALA A 278 -61.22 -106.61 -8.05
CA ALA A 278 -59.86 -106.15 -7.76
C ALA A 278 -59.84 -104.67 -7.33
N ALA A 279 -60.69 -103.82 -7.93
CA ALA A 279 -60.87 -102.44 -7.50
C ALA A 279 -61.59 -102.36 -6.14
N GLN A 280 -62.60 -103.19 -5.90
CA GLN A 280 -63.27 -103.30 -4.59
C GLN A 280 -62.37 -103.94 -3.54
N LYS A 281 -61.54 -104.93 -3.88
CA LYS A 281 -60.59 -105.51 -2.93
C LYS A 281 -59.45 -104.54 -2.61
N ALA A 282 -58.92 -103.82 -3.59
CA ALA A 282 -57.97 -102.74 -3.33
C ALA A 282 -58.61 -101.58 -2.55
N SER A 283 -59.89 -101.27 -2.79
CA SER A 283 -60.65 -100.31 -1.99
C SER A 283 -60.94 -100.85 -0.58
N LEU A 284 -61.18 -102.14 -0.39
CA LEU A 284 -61.38 -102.78 0.92
C LEU A 284 -60.08 -102.88 1.70
N ASP A 285 -58.97 -103.23 1.05
CA ASP A 285 -57.63 -103.27 1.67
C ASP A 285 -57.18 -101.83 2.01
N ARG A 286 -57.53 -100.83 1.18
CA ARG A 286 -57.26 -99.41 1.47
C ARG A 286 -58.16 -98.87 2.58
N VAL A 287 -59.44 -99.23 2.59
CA VAL A 287 -60.37 -98.94 3.70
C VAL A 287 -59.91 -99.63 4.97
N GLN A 288 -59.43 -100.88 4.93
CA GLN A 288 -58.84 -101.56 6.08
C GLN A 288 -57.55 -100.89 6.54
N SER A 289 -56.66 -100.46 5.65
CA SER A 289 -55.46 -99.71 6.04
C SER A 289 -55.79 -98.35 6.67
N PHE A 290 -56.85 -97.69 6.18
CA PHE A 290 -57.37 -96.47 6.79
C PHE A 290 -58.04 -96.79 8.13
N GLU A 291 -58.84 -97.85 8.23
CA GLU A 291 -59.47 -98.31 9.48
C GLU A 291 -58.42 -98.66 10.54
N GLU A 292 -57.32 -99.33 10.15
CA GLU A 292 -56.19 -99.66 11.03
C GLU A 292 -55.43 -98.40 11.45
N ALA A 293 -55.17 -97.47 10.53
CA ALA A 293 -54.55 -96.17 10.85
C ALA A 293 -55.47 -95.30 11.72
N PHE A 294 -56.78 -95.32 11.48
CA PHE A 294 -57.78 -94.64 12.29
C PHE A 294 -57.92 -95.29 13.67
N GLN A 295 -57.85 -96.62 13.79
CA GLN A 295 -57.81 -97.30 15.09
C GLN A 295 -56.53 -96.98 15.86
N GLN A 296 -55.39 -96.86 15.19
CA GLN A 296 -54.14 -96.39 15.82
C GLN A 296 -54.24 -94.93 16.28
N ILE A 297 -54.79 -94.04 15.45
CA ILE A 297 -55.00 -92.63 15.81
C ILE A 297 -56.01 -92.53 16.96
N LYS A 298 -57.12 -93.25 16.88
CA LYS A 298 -58.15 -93.33 17.93
C LYS A 298 -57.59 -93.86 19.24
N ALA A 299 -56.71 -94.86 19.20
CA ALA A 299 -56.02 -95.37 20.39
C ALA A 299 -54.99 -94.37 20.96
N ALA A 300 -54.39 -93.52 20.12
CA ALA A 300 -53.40 -92.52 20.53
C ALA A 300 -54.01 -91.19 21.00
N THR A 301 -55.13 -90.75 20.40
CA THR A 301 -55.79 -89.46 20.68
C THR A 301 -56.99 -89.59 21.60
N GLY A 302 -57.60 -90.77 21.71
CA GLY A 302 -58.76 -91.03 22.57
C GLY A 302 -60.08 -90.44 22.08
N ILE A 303 -60.14 -89.92 20.86
CA ILE A 303 -61.34 -89.30 20.27
C ILE A 303 -62.15 -90.37 19.54
N ASP A 304 -63.37 -90.64 20.02
CA ASP A 304 -64.26 -91.69 19.48
C ASP A 304 -65.03 -91.25 18.21
N ASN A 305 -65.16 -89.95 17.97
CA ASN A 305 -65.96 -89.36 16.89
C ASN A 305 -65.08 -88.96 15.68
N ILE A 306 -65.38 -89.53 14.52
CA ILE A 306 -64.61 -89.35 13.28
C ILE A 306 -64.64 -87.89 12.80
N ASP A 307 -65.80 -87.24 12.91
CA ASP A 307 -65.97 -85.85 12.46
C ASP A 307 -65.14 -84.87 13.30
N GLU A 308 -64.98 -85.16 14.59
CA GLU A 308 -64.16 -84.37 15.52
C GLU A 308 -62.67 -84.54 15.21
N LEU A 309 -62.23 -85.77 14.92
CA LEU A 309 -60.85 -86.02 14.51
C LEU A 309 -60.48 -85.30 13.22
N VAL A 310 -61.36 -85.33 12.22
CA VAL A 310 -61.13 -84.62 10.95
C VAL A 310 -61.06 -83.11 11.17
N GLN A 311 -61.92 -82.54 12.01
CA GLN A 311 -61.84 -81.11 12.34
C GLN A 311 -60.53 -80.76 13.05
N THR A 312 -60.09 -81.55 14.04
CA THR A 312 -58.80 -81.29 14.70
C THR A 312 -57.61 -81.40 13.76
N PHE A 313 -57.68 -82.25 12.72
CA PHE A 313 -56.65 -82.34 11.70
C PHE A 313 -56.67 -81.13 10.75
N ILE A 314 -57.86 -80.67 10.35
CA ILE A 314 -58.01 -79.45 9.54
C ILE A 314 -57.48 -78.25 10.32
N ASP A 315 -57.85 -78.11 11.59
CA ASP A 315 -57.36 -77.04 12.47
C ASP A 315 -55.84 -77.10 12.64
N ALA A 316 -55.27 -78.30 12.79
CA ALA A 316 -53.83 -78.49 12.88
C ALA A 316 -53.12 -78.21 11.55
N GLU A 317 -53.73 -78.55 10.41
CA GLU A 317 -53.21 -78.26 9.08
C GLU A 317 -53.25 -76.76 8.78
N ASP A 318 -54.34 -76.07 9.15
CA ASP A 318 -54.48 -74.61 9.04
C ASP A 318 -53.47 -73.88 9.95
N GLN A 319 -53.28 -74.36 11.18
CA GLN A 319 -52.22 -73.85 12.06
C GLN A 319 -50.84 -74.07 11.47
N ASN A 320 -50.56 -75.24 10.90
CA ASN A 320 -49.27 -75.53 10.28
C ASN A 320 -49.03 -74.67 9.02
N PHE A 321 -50.06 -74.44 8.22
CA PHE A 321 -50.00 -73.55 7.06
C PHE A 321 -49.75 -72.09 7.48
N SER A 322 -50.39 -71.63 8.56
CA SER A 322 -50.15 -70.29 9.11
C SER A 322 -48.72 -70.13 9.63
N LEU A 323 -48.17 -71.14 10.31
CA LEU A 323 -46.79 -71.16 10.79
C LEU A 323 -45.80 -71.17 9.64
N PHE A 324 -46.07 -71.92 8.57
CA PHE A 324 -45.22 -71.95 7.38
C PHE A 324 -45.17 -70.58 6.69
N ASN A 325 -46.31 -69.89 6.57
CA ASN A 325 -46.35 -68.52 6.04
C ASN A 325 -45.58 -67.55 6.94
N TYR A 326 -45.73 -67.65 8.25
CA TYR A 326 -44.99 -66.83 9.21
C TYR A 326 -43.47 -67.05 9.14
N VAL A 327 -43.03 -68.31 9.00
CA VAL A 327 -41.61 -68.64 8.80
C VAL A 327 -41.07 -68.04 7.49
N ASN A 328 -41.86 -68.07 6.41
CA ASN A 328 -41.46 -67.43 5.15
C ASN A 328 -41.40 -65.90 5.25
N GLU A 329 -42.33 -65.27 5.95
CA GLU A 329 -42.29 -63.84 6.22
C GLU A 329 -41.07 -63.45 7.04
N LEU A 330 -40.77 -64.19 8.11
CA LEU A 330 -39.57 -64.00 8.93
C LEU A 330 -38.29 -64.18 8.11
N ASN A 331 -38.21 -65.20 7.26
CA ASN A 331 -37.03 -65.39 6.40
C ASN A 331 -36.84 -64.22 5.43
N ASN A 332 -37.91 -63.70 4.83
CA ASN A 332 -37.85 -62.50 3.99
C ASN A 332 -37.43 -61.25 4.78
N GLU A 333 -37.85 -61.14 6.05
CA GLU A 333 -37.44 -60.04 6.92
C GLU A 333 -35.96 -60.14 7.31
N VAL A 334 -35.48 -61.36 7.58
CA VAL A 334 -34.05 -61.62 7.84
C VAL A 334 -33.19 -61.22 6.64
N GLU A 335 -33.56 -61.63 5.42
CA GLU A 335 -32.81 -61.24 4.21
C GLU A 335 -32.76 -59.71 4.02
N LYS A 336 -33.87 -59.00 4.25
CA LYS A 336 -33.90 -57.53 4.18
C LYS A 336 -33.01 -56.89 5.23
N LEU A 337 -33.03 -57.39 6.46
CA LEU A 337 -32.19 -56.88 7.54
C LEU A 337 -30.71 -57.15 7.27
N GLU A 338 -30.36 -58.30 6.69
CA GLU A 338 -28.99 -58.61 6.29
C GLU A 338 -28.50 -57.68 5.17
N GLU A 339 -29.35 -57.36 4.18
CA GLU A 339 -29.04 -56.39 3.13
C GLU A 339 -28.80 -54.99 3.70
N GLN A 340 -29.66 -54.53 4.62
CA GLN A 340 -29.50 -53.25 5.31
C GLN A 340 -28.21 -53.20 6.16
N ILE A 341 -27.89 -54.29 6.85
CA ILE A 341 -26.63 -54.40 7.61
C ILE A 341 -25.43 -54.32 6.68
N ALA A 342 -25.49 -54.95 5.50
CA ALA A 342 -24.42 -54.90 4.51
C ALA A 342 -24.24 -53.49 3.94
N GLU A 343 -25.34 -52.79 3.61
CA GLU A 343 -25.34 -51.41 3.14
C GLU A 343 -24.71 -50.46 4.16
N ILE A 344 -25.19 -50.50 5.42
CA ILE A 344 -24.69 -49.65 6.50
C ILE A 344 -23.20 -49.92 6.78
N LYS A 345 -22.76 -51.19 6.75
CA LYS A 345 -21.33 -51.52 6.90
C LYS A 345 -20.49 -50.96 5.74
N GLY A 346 -21.01 -50.99 4.52
CA GLY A 346 -20.38 -50.37 3.35
C GLY A 346 -20.23 -48.86 3.50
N GLU A 347 -21.26 -48.17 4.01
CA GLU A 347 -21.18 -46.74 4.31
C GLU A 347 -20.16 -46.43 5.41
N ILE A 348 -20.13 -47.22 6.49
CA ILE A 348 -19.17 -47.05 7.59
C ILE A 348 -17.73 -47.13 7.08
N GLU A 349 -17.40 -48.10 6.22
CA GLU A 349 -16.05 -48.21 5.65
C GLU A 349 -15.69 -47.04 4.73
N LYS A 350 -16.66 -46.56 3.94
CA LYS A 350 -16.47 -45.37 3.10
C LYS A 350 -16.16 -44.12 3.93
N TYR A 351 -16.89 -43.90 5.03
CA TYR A 351 -16.66 -42.78 5.93
C TYR A 351 -15.37 -42.93 6.76
N LYS A 352 -14.98 -44.15 7.16
CA LYS A 352 -13.69 -44.41 7.81
C LYS A 352 -12.50 -44.10 6.89
N GLY A 353 -12.56 -44.54 5.63
CA GLY A 353 -11.51 -44.31 4.65
C GLY A 353 -11.30 -42.83 4.33
N GLN A 354 -12.40 -42.07 4.20
CA GLN A 354 -12.34 -40.62 3.93
C GLN A 354 -12.03 -39.78 5.18
N GLY A 355 -12.48 -40.21 6.37
CA GLY A 355 -12.26 -39.51 7.63
C GLY A 355 -10.79 -39.44 8.03
N GLY A 356 -10.02 -40.53 7.85
CA GLY A 356 -8.62 -40.58 8.30
C GLY A 356 -7.67 -39.64 7.54
N GLN A 357 -7.89 -39.44 6.24
CA GLN A 357 -7.03 -38.58 5.41
C GLN A 357 -7.36 -37.09 5.61
N ASN A 358 -8.66 -36.76 5.68
CA ASN A 358 -9.11 -35.41 6.00
C ASN A 358 -8.73 -35.01 7.43
N ASP A 359 -8.84 -35.92 8.41
CA ASP A 359 -8.48 -35.61 9.80
C ASP A 359 -6.97 -35.36 9.96
N ARG A 360 -6.12 -36.09 9.23
CA ARG A 360 -4.67 -35.83 9.20
C ARG A 360 -4.33 -34.50 8.54
N GLN A 361 -4.99 -34.16 7.42
CA GLN A 361 -4.79 -32.87 6.77
C GLN A 361 -5.27 -31.71 7.66
N ARG A 362 -6.42 -31.88 8.32
CA ARG A 362 -6.98 -30.88 9.23
C ARG A 362 -6.10 -30.68 10.47
N LYS A 363 -5.55 -31.76 11.03
CA LYS A 363 -4.55 -31.67 12.12
C LYS A 363 -3.26 -30.98 11.70
N LYS A 364 -2.78 -31.26 10.48
CA LYS A 364 -1.58 -30.58 9.95
C LYS A 364 -1.83 -29.09 9.76
N LEU A 365 -3.00 -28.72 9.22
CA LEU A 365 -3.40 -27.33 9.03
C LEU A 365 -3.58 -26.60 10.36
N LEU A 366 -4.22 -27.24 11.34
CA LEU A 366 -4.37 -26.69 12.70
C LEU A 366 -3.02 -26.41 13.33
N LYS A 367 -2.08 -27.36 13.23
CA LYS A 367 -0.72 -27.16 13.75
C LYS A 367 0.01 -26.01 13.05
N ASP A 368 -0.09 -25.91 11.73
CA ASP A 368 0.55 -24.81 10.98
C ASP A 368 -0.05 -23.45 11.37
N LEU A 369 -1.36 -23.38 11.59
CA LEU A 369 -2.04 -22.17 12.07
C LEU A 369 -1.65 -21.83 13.52
N GLU A 370 -1.52 -22.83 14.40
CA GLU A 370 -1.03 -22.65 15.77
C GLU A 370 0.40 -22.11 15.78
N ASP A 371 1.29 -22.67 14.97
CA ASP A 371 2.69 -22.23 14.86
C ASP A 371 2.79 -20.79 14.30
N ARG A 372 1.96 -20.44 13.30
CA ARG A 372 1.86 -19.07 12.77
C ARG A 372 1.33 -18.08 13.80
N LEU A 373 0.31 -18.48 14.56
CA LEU A 373 -0.27 -17.65 15.63
C LEU A 373 0.78 -17.39 16.72
N ALA A 374 1.49 -18.42 17.18
CA ALA A 374 2.56 -18.26 18.17
C ALA A 374 3.69 -17.33 17.67
N SER A 375 4.09 -17.46 16.40
CA SER A 375 5.13 -16.60 15.81
C SER A 375 4.68 -15.13 15.69
N THR A 376 3.42 -14.90 15.29
CA THR A 376 2.86 -13.55 15.17
C THR A 376 2.65 -12.89 16.54
N GLU A 377 2.20 -13.63 17.54
CA GLU A 377 2.09 -13.15 18.92
C GLU A 377 3.46 -12.76 19.50
N ALA A 378 4.49 -13.59 19.30
CA ALA A 378 5.84 -13.27 19.76
C ALA A 378 6.41 -12.00 19.10
N ARG A 379 6.14 -11.79 17.79
CA ARG A 379 6.51 -10.56 17.09
C ARG A 379 5.74 -9.36 17.63
N ALA A 380 4.45 -9.49 17.89
CA ALA A 380 3.62 -8.43 18.44
C ALA A 380 4.13 -7.98 19.83
N GLU A 381 4.43 -8.94 20.71
CA GLU A 381 4.99 -8.67 22.04
C GLU A 381 6.36 -7.98 21.95
N GLN A 382 7.20 -8.37 20.98
CA GLN A 382 8.47 -7.71 20.72
C GLN A 382 8.29 -6.24 20.26
N TYR A 383 7.33 -5.96 19.37
CA TYR A 383 7.04 -4.61 18.93
C TYR A 383 6.43 -3.75 20.04
N GLU A 384 5.57 -4.31 20.87
CA GLU A 384 5.02 -3.63 22.04
C GLU A 384 6.12 -3.27 23.04
N ALA A 385 7.05 -4.19 23.32
CA ALA A 385 8.20 -3.92 24.17
C ALA A 385 9.11 -2.82 23.60
N LYS A 386 9.31 -2.78 22.26
CA LYS A 386 10.05 -1.70 21.59
C LYS A 386 9.32 -0.36 21.68
N ALA A 387 8.01 -0.34 21.46
CA ALA A 387 7.20 0.86 21.57
C ALA A 387 7.21 1.43 22.99
N LEU A 388 7.12 0.57 24.01
CA LEU A 388 7.16 0.98 25.41
C LEU A 388 8.53 1.56 25.81
N LYS A 389 9.63 0.99 25.30
CA LYS A 389 10.98 1.57 25.46
C LYS A 389 11.07 2.94 24.78
N ALA A 390 10.58 3.08 23.55
CA ALA A 390 10.58 4.35 22.82
C ALA A 390 9.75 5.43 23.54
N ALA A 391 8.53 5.11 23.97
CA ALA A 391 7.68 6.01 24.75
C ALA A 391 8.37 6.47 26.05
N LYS A 392 9.07 5.56 26.75
CA LYS A 392 9.86 5.92 27.93
C LYS A 392 10.99 6.90 27.59
N THR A 393 11.70 6.69 26.48
CA THR A 393 12.75 7.62 26.04
C THR A 393 12.19 9.00 25.68
N VAL A 394 11.03 9.05 25.03
CA VAL A 394 10.36 10.31 24.69
C VAL A 394 9.92 11.05 25.95
N SER A 395 9.30 10.36 26.92
CA SER A 395 8.91 10.99 28.18
C SER A 395 10.12 11.54 28.96
N GLN A 396 11.26 10.84 28.96
CA GLN A 396 12.50 11.38 29.55
C GLN A 396 12.97 12.65 28.83
N LEU A 397 12.84 12.69 27.50
CA LEU A 397 13.14 13.85 26.67
C LEU A 397 12.22 15.04 27.00
N GLU A 398 10.91 14.82 27.12
CA GLU A 398 9.94 15.84 27.51
C GLU A 398 10.33 16.49 28.85
N HIS A 399 10.65 15.68 29.86
CA HIS A 399 11.10 16.17 31.17
C HIS A 399 12.43 16.92 31.09
N GLY A 400 13.38 16.42 30.29
CA GLY A 400 14.69 17.06 30.08
C GLY A 400 14.55 18.44 29.43
N ILE A 401 13.76 18.54 28.37
CA ILE A 401 13.48 19.78 27.65
C ILE A 401 12.74 20.77 28.56
N GLN A 402 11.73 20.32 29.30
CA GLN A 402 10.99 21.15 30.25
C GLN A 402 11.91 21.70 31.35
N SER A 403 12.86 20.89 31.84
CA SER A 403 13.85 21.31 32.84
C SER A 403 14.80 22.37 32.30
N ILE A 404 15.33 22.19 31.08
CA ILE A 404 16.22 23.17 30.43
C ILE A 404 15.48 24.48 30.16
N PHE A 405 14.27 24.41 29.61
CA PHE A 405 13.41 25.57 29.35
C PHE A 405 13.22 26.44 30.60
N ASN A 406 12.93 25.79 31.74
CA ASN A 406 12.75 26.46 33.02
C ASN A 406 14.07 27.05 33.57
N LYS A 407 15.19 26.32 33.47
CA LYS A 407 16.49 26.77 33.99
C LYS A 407 17.07 27.97 33.25
N ILE A 408 16.89 28.02 31.93
CA ILE A 408 17.39 29.10 31.08
C ILE A 408 16.49 30.35 31.19
N GLY A 409 15.33 30.23 31.85
CA GLY A 409 14.40 31.34 32.06
C GLY A 409 13.70 31.75 30.76
N CYS A 410 13.34 30.77 29.93
CA CYS A 410 12.57 31.03 28.71
C CYS A 410 11.16 31.55 29.08
N ASP A 411 10.65 32.50 28.31
CA ASP A 411 9.44 33.24 28.66
C ASP A 411 8.18 32.37 28.53
N LYS A 412 7.53 32.09 29.67
CA LYS A 412 6.33 31.22 29.74
C LYS A 412 5.09 31.90 29.16
N SER A 413 5.07 33.24 29.16
CA SER A 413 3.93 34.05 28.73
C SER A 413 3.72 33.96 27.21
N ALA A 414 4.79 34.15 26.42
CA ALA A 414 4.73 34.12 24.97
C ALA A 414 4.35 32.72 24.43
N LEU A 415 4.63 31.68 25.21
CA LEU A 415 4.41 30.30 24.82
C LEU A 415 2.97 29.84 25.06
N SER A 416 2.37 30.26 26.18
CA SER A 416 0.98 29.91 26.52
C SER A 416 -0.01 30.48 25.50
N ASP A 417 0.27 31.67 24.95
CA ASP A 417 -0.55 32.31 23.91
C ASP A 417 -0.38 31.66 22.53
N MET A 418 0.79 31.04 22.25
CA MET A 418 1.10 30.46 20.93
C MET A 418 0.77 28.97 20.81
N LEU A 419 0.93 28.20 21.89
CA LEU A 419 0.77 26.74 21.89
C LEU A 419 -0.49 26.25 22.62
N GLY A 420 -1.21 27.12 23.33
CA GLY A 420 -2.48 26.82 24.00
C GLY A 420 -2.42 25.72 25.07
N THR A 421 -1.23 25.20 25.38
CA THR A 421 -1.00 24.09 26.30
C THR A 421 0.19 24.39 27.21
N THR A 422 0.04 24.11 28.50
CA THR A 422 1.11 24.27 29.49
C THR A 422 1.87 22.95 29.62
N GLY A 423 3.12 22.93 29.15
CA GLY A 423 4.02 21.76 29.23
C GLY A 423 4.52 21.25 27.88
N VAL A 424 5.66 20.58 27.91
CA VAL A 424 6.22 19.86 26.75
C VAL A 424 5.41 18.59 26.50
N THR A 425 4.99 18.38 25.26
CA THR A 425 4.32 17.20 24.72
C THR A 425 5.01 16.79 23.41
N GLU A 426 4.86 15.55 22.98
CA GLU A 426 5.37 15.07 21.68
C GLU A 426 5.08 16.01 20.50
N SER A 427 3.88 16.62 20.45
CA SER A 427 3.48 17.51 19.36
C SER A 427 4.14 18.90 19.41
N ASN A 428 4.57 19.35 20.59
CA ASN A 428 5.12 20.69 20.78
C ASN A 428 6.63 20.70 21.11
N MET A 429 7.24 19.52 21.26
CA MET A 429 8.63 19.33 21.68
C MET A 429 9.63 20.08 20.80
N MET A 430 9.41 20.11 19.48
CA MET A 430 10.26 20.83 18.53
C MET A 430 10.19 22.35 18.71
N GLN A 431 9.02 22.89 19.02
CA GLN A 431 8.83 24.31 19.28
C GLN A 431 9.54 24.73 20.57
N TYR A 432 9.45 23.91 21.64
CA TYR A 432 10.21 24.15 22.87
C TYR A 432 11.72 24.14 22.63
N LEU A 433 12.23 23.18 21.84
CA LEU A 433 13.65 23.12 21.48
C LEU A 433 14.12 24.36 20.70
N GLY A 434 13.32 24.83 19.73
CA GLY A 434 13.66 26.03 18.97
C GLY A 434 13.74 27.30 19.83
N ILE A 435 12.88 27.41 20.84
CA ILE A 435 12.89 28.55 21.77
C ILE A 435 14.08 28.46 22.73
N ILE A 436 14.39 27.25 23.21
CA ILE A 436 15.60 27.00 24.00
C ILE A 436 16.84 27.40 23.19
N GLU A 437 16.91 27.01 21.91
CA GLU A 437 18.01 27.37 21.01
C GLU A 437 18.15 28.89 20.87
N GLN A 438 17.06 29.60 20.58
CA GLN A 438 17.06 31.06 20.50
C GLN A 438 17.56 31.70 21.79
N ARG A 439 17.03 31.28 22.94
CA ARG A 439 17.41 31.85 24.24
C ARG A 439 18.85 31.54 24.63
N THR A 440 19.33 30.35 24.28
CA THR A 440 20.73 29.95 24.50
C THR A 440 21.67 30.81 23.66
N ASN A 441 21.33 31.07 22.40
CA ASN A 441 22.08 31.96 21.52
C ASN A 441 22.13 33.40 22.05
N GLU A 442 21.02 33.92 22.59
CA GLU A 442 20.98 35.25 23.23
C GLU A 442 21.92 35.32 24.45
N LEU A 443 21.89 34.31 25.32
CA LEU A 443 22.77 34.24 26.49
C LEU A 443 24.25 34.13 26.11
N LEU A 444 24.57 33.36 25.06
CA LEU A 444 25.93 33.27 24.53
C LEU A 444 26.39 34.63 23.98
N GLN A 445 25.56 35.35 23.23
CA GLN A 445 25.89 36.69 22.75
C GLN A 445 26.14 37.67 23.90
N LEU A 446 25.29 37.66 24.92
CA LEU A 446 25.48 38.48 26.13
C LEU A 446 26.80 38.15 26.83
N TYR A 447 27.09 36.87 27.04
CA TYR A 447 28.36 36.44 27.63
C TYR A 447 29.56 36.90 26.81
N HIS A 448 29.50 36.79 25.48
CA HIS A 448 30.55 37.26 24.58
C HIS A 448 30.77 38.77 24.69
N THR A 449 29.70 39.58 24.73
CA THR A 449 29.85 41.03 24.92
C THR A 449 30.52 41.35 26.26
N HIS A 450 30.13 40.65 27.32
CA HIS A 450 30.63 40.86 28.67
C HIS A 450 32.08 40.38 28.87
N ALA A 451 32.49 39.31 28.16
CA ALA A 451 33.86 38.80 28.14
C ALA A 451 34.79 39.73 27.36
N LYS A 452 34.30 40.31 26.25
CA LYS A 452 35.02 41.29 25.43
C LYS A 452 35.30 42.58 26.21
N GLU A 453 34.36 43.02 27.05
CA GLU A 453 34.51 44.17 27.95
C GLU A 453 35.50 43.92 29.10
N ARG A 454 35.71 42.66 29.53
CA ARG A 454 36.66 42.29 30.58
C ARG A 454 38.09 42.04 30.09
N GLY A 455 38.34 42.10 28.79
CA GLY A 455 39.69 41.94 28.22
C GLY A 455 40.22 40.50 28.21
N ASP A 456 39.36 39.51 28.49
CA ASP A 456 39.73 38.09 28.47
C ASP A 456 39.45 37.54 27.07
N ALA A 457 40.38 37.80 26.14
CA ALA A 457 40.27 37.39 24.76
C ALA A 457 40.77 35.94 24.59
N ALA A 458 39.87 34.98 24.71
CA ALA A 458 40.05 33.67 24.08
C ALA A 458 39.50 33.71 22.64
N GLU A 459 40.32 33.32 21.67
CA GLU A 459 39.98 33.25 20.25
C GLU A 459 38.81 32.28 19.95
N PRO A 460 38.07 32.51 18.85
CA PRO A 460 36.71 31.99 18.69
C PRO A 460 36.72 30.55 18.18
N VAL A 461 35.95 29.67 18.81
CA VAL A 461 35.42 28.51 18.09
C VAL A 461 34.30 29.05 17.19
N ALA A 462 34.65 29.24 15.93
CA ALA A 462 33.80 29.78 14.90
C ALA A 462 32.61 28.86 14.58
N VAL A 463 31.54 28.91 15.38
CA VAL A 463 30.18 28.43 15.01
C VAL A 463 29.13 29.20 15.82
N ILE A 464 29.11 30.53 15.77
CA ILE A 464 28.10 31.33 16.50
C ILE A 464 27.45 32.30 15.51
N GLY A 465 26.20 32.03 15.12
CA GLY A 465 25.38 32.98 14.36
C GLY A 465 24.68 32.44 13.10
N GLN A 466 24.93 31.21 12.67
CA GLN A 466 24.08 30.55 11.68
C GLN A 466 23.15 29.59 12.42
N GLY A 467 22.00 30.11 12.86
CA GLY A 467 20.82 29.24 12.97
C GLY A 467 20.54 28.60 11.59
N PRO A 468 19.83 27.48 11.53
CA PRO A 468 19.49 26.87 10.24
C PRO A 468 18.86 27.94 9.34
N ALA A 469 19.31 28.03 8.10
CA ALA A 469 18.90 29.06 7.12
C ALA A 469 17.41 28.97 6.69
N ALA A 470 16.59 28.24 7.45
CA ALA A 470 15.23 27.87 7.15
C ALA A 470 14.35 28.18 8.38
N PRO A 471 13.22 28.90 8.22
CA PRO A 471 12.30 29.18 9.32
C PRO A 471 11.82 27.90 10.01
N ALA A 472 11.52 28.00 11.31
CA ALA A 472 10.96 26.89 12.09
C ALA A 472 9.70 26.34 11.39
N GLY A 473 9.79 25.11 10.88
CA GLY A 473 8.73 24.44 10.12
C GLY A 473 8.99 24.23 8.62
N SER A 474 10.09 24.76 8.05
CA SER A 474 10.41 24.57 6.62
C SER A 474 11.59 23.63 6.32
N THR A 475 12.20 23.04 7.34
CA THR A 475 13.18 21.96 7.15
C THR A 475 12.43 20.65 6.92
N ILE A 476 12.41 20.19 5.67
CA ILE A 476 12.20 18.77 5.39
C ILE A 476 13.37 18.08 6.08
N ILE A 477 13.10 17.44 7.22
CA ILE A 477 14.07 16.59 7.91
C ILE A 477 14.38 15.44 6.93
N ASN A 478 15.51 15.53 6.24
CA ASN A 478 16.05 14.39 5.52
C ASN A 478 16.63 13.48 6.60
N ILE A 479 15.80 12.55 7.08
CA ILE A 479 16.26 11.43 7.87
C ILE A 479 17.10 10.60 6.90
N ASP A 480 18.41 10.83 6.90
CA ASP A 480 19.30 9.87 6.26
C ASP A 480 19.13 8.56 7.05
N PRO A 481 18.66 7.47 6.40
CA PRO A 481 18.56 6.19 7.06
C PRO A 481 19.95 5.83 7.59
N PRO A 482 20.05 5.27 8.81
CA PRO A 482 21.33 4.96 9.40
C PRO A 482 22.15 4.15 8.40
N VAL A 483 23.39 4.60 8.17
CA VAL A 483 24.39 3.79 7.45
C VAL A 483 24.54 2.51 8.28
N ILE A 484 23.97 1.43 7.76
CA ILE A 484 24.18 0.08 8.23
C ILE A 484 25.65 -0.23 7.94
N GLY A 485 26.49 0.08 8.93
CA GLY A 485 27.80 -0.53 9.04
C GLY A 485 27.59 -1.98 9.45
N ASP A 486 27.78 -2.88 8.49
CA ASP A 486 28.27 -4.26 8.62
C ASP A 486 28.12 -4.93 9.99
N GLU A 487 26.89 -5.21 10.46
CA GLU A 487 26.68 -6.11 11.60
C GLU A 487 25.23 -6.61 11.74
N ASP A 488 24.58 -7.06 10.66
CA ASP A 488 23.59 -8.16 10.74
C ASP A 488 23.27 -8.71 9.33
N ASP A 489 23.99 -9.75 8.90
CA ASP A 489 23.81 -10.42 7.60
C ASP A 489 22.80 -11.57 7.78
N SER A 490 21.55 -11.19 8.08
CA SER A 490 20.39 -12.09 8.05
C SER A 490 19.30 -11.53 7.13
N GLU A 491 19.57 -11.56 5.81
CA GLU A 491 18.54 -11.45 4.78
C GLU A 491 17.59 -12.67 4.86
N ASP A 492 16.54 -12.59 5.67
CA ASP A 492 15.31 -13.35 5.42
C ASP A 492 14.57 -12.65 4.28
N GLU A 493 14.70 -13.20 3.07
CA GLU A 493 13.86 -12.83 1.92
C GLU A 493 12.39 -13.05 2.32
N SER A 494 11.59 -12.00 2.13
CA SER A 494 10.15 -12.00 2.37
C SER A 494 9.46 -13.09 1.55
N ASP A 495 8.99 -14.15 2.21
CA ASP A 495 8.13 -15.23 1.68
C ASP A 495 6.69 -14.77 1.36
N GLU A 496 6.46 -13.49 1.06
CA GLU A 496 5.10 -12.96 0.80
C GLU A 496 4.63 -13.15 -0.65
N ASP A 497 5.49 -13.59 -1.58
CA ASP A 497 5.15 -13.73 -3.01
C ASP A 497 4.80 -15.18 -3.44
N GLU A 498 4.60 -16.14 -2.53
CA GLU A 498 4.41 -17.56 -2.86
C GLU A 498 2.97 -18.00 -3.20
N GLU A 499 2.02 -17.09 -3.41
CA GLU A 499 0.61 -17.47 -3.67
C GLU A 499 0.25 -17.69 -5.16
N ARG A 500 1.19 -17.58 -6.11
CA ARG A 500 0.89 -17.88 -7.53
C ARG A 500 1.92 -18.81 -8.18
N PRO A 501 1.49 -19.81 -8.99
CA PRO A 501 2.41 -20.66 -9.73
C PRO A 501 3.27 -19.83 -10.69
N LEU A 502 4.60 -19.95 -10.53
CA LEU A 502 5.62 -19.24 -11.30
C LEU A 502 5.62 -19.66 -12.78
N SER A 503 5.82 -18.69 -13.66
CA SER A 503 6.05 -18.92 -15.09
C SER A 503 7.39 -19.64 -15.34
N ARG A 504 7.50 -20.38 -16.44
CA ARG A 504 8.72 -21.11 -16.82
C ARG A 504 9.94 -20.19 -16.95
N ASP A 505 9.74 -18.95 -17.35
CA ASP A 505 10.82 -17.97 -17.51
C ASP A 505 11.22 -17.34 -16.17
N GLU A 506 10.27 -17.18 -15.25
CA GLU A 506 10.52 -16.73 -13.88
C GLU A 506 11.28 -17.79 -13.08
N LEU A 507 10.94 -19.07 -13.25
CA LEU A 507 11.65 -20.19 -12.65
C LEU A 507 13.10 -20.27 -13.14
N LYS A 508 13.33 -20.05 -14.44
CA LYS A 508 14.67 -19.95 -15.03
C LYS A 508 15.47 -18.76 -14.49
N ALA A 509 14.84 -17.61 -14.33
CA ALA A 509 15.49 -16.42 -13.76
C ALA A 509 15.85 -16.62 -12.28
N LYS A 510 14.94 -17.23 -11.49
CA LYS A 510 15.16 -17.52 -10.06
C LYS A 510 16.27 -18.55 -9.87
N THR A 511 16.31 -19.59 -10.70
CA THR A 511 17.40 -20.59 -10.68
C THR A 511 18.75 -20.03 -11.11
N LEU A 512 18.79 -19.17 -12.14
CA LEU A 512 20.03 -18.48 -12.56
C LEU A 512 20.55 -17.50 -11.49
N ARG A 513 19.65 -16.78 -10.81
CA ARG A 513 20.04 -15.94 -9.65
C ARG A 513 20.56 -16.77 -8.49
N GLY A 514 19.94 -17.91 -8.20
CA GLY A 514 20.44 -18.84 -7.18
C GLY A 514 21.82 -19.40 -7.49
N LEU A 515 22.09 -19.78 -8.74
CA LEU A 515 23.40 -20.26 -9.20
C LEU A 515 24.48 -19.18 -9.08
N THR A 516 24.19 -17.95 -9.53
CA THR A 516 25.14 -16.83 -9.46
C THR A 516 25.42 -16.37 -8.01
N LYS A 517 24.41 -16.35 -7.12
CA LYS A 517 24.61 -16.07 -5.67
C LYS A 517 25.48 -17.15 -5.02
N ARG A 518 25.30 -18.42 -5.40
CA ARG A 518 26.06 -19.55 -4.88
C ARG A 518 27.52 -19.58 -5.38
N GLU A 519 27.78 -19.20 -6.63
CA GLU A 519 29.13 -19.00 -7.16
C GLU A 519 29.84 -17.81 -6.49
N GLY A 520 29.12 -16.70 -6.27
CA GLY A 520 29.63 -15.52 -5.56
C GLY A 520 30.05 -15.82 -4.12
N GLN A 521 29.26 -16.62 -3.39
CA GLN A 521 29.56 -17.05 -2.02
C GLN A 521 30.74 -18.03 -1.92
N GLN A 522 30.97 -18.87 -2.93
CA GLN A 522 32.15 -19.73 -2.97
C GLN A 522 33.44 -18.93 -3.21
N MET A 523 33.38 -17.91 -4.07
CA MET A 523 34.49 -16.99 -4.33
C MET A 523 34.87 -16.20 -3.07
N THR A 524 33.91 -15.64 -2.35
CA THR A 524 34.15 -14.90 -1.09
C THR A 524 34.72 -15.80 0.02
N LYS A 525 34.26 -17.05 0.12
CA LYS A 525 34.84 -18.05 1.06
C LYS A 525 36.28 -18.43 0.71
N GLN A 526 36.64 -18.52 -0.57
CA GLN A 526 38.03 -18.74 -0.99
C GLN A 526 38.92 -17.53 -0.68
N GLN A 527 38.41 -16.30 -0.85
CA GLN A 527 39.14 -15.07 -0.56
C GLN A 527 39.39 -14.89 0.94
N LYS A 528 38.38 -15.14 1.80
CA LYS A 528 38.54 -15.14 3.26
C LYS A 528 39.53 -16.22 3.75
N ARG A 529 39.60 -17.38 3.09
CA ARG A 529 40.61 -18.43 3.39
C ARG A 529 42.03 -18.04 2.97
N LYS A 530 42.20 -17.27 1.89
CA LYS A 530 43.52 -16.74 1.47
C LYS A 530 44.03 -15.67 2.42
N ASN A 531 43.19 -14.74 2.86
CA ASN A 531 43.58 -13.68 3.81
C ASN A 531 44.00 -14.25 5.17
N ARG A 532 43.25 -15.23 5.72
CA ARG A 532 43.62 -15.89 6.98
C ARG A 532 44.96 -16.63 6.95
N LYS A 533 45.41 -17.11 5.78
CA LYS A 533 46.73 -17.76 5.63
C LYS A 533 47.89 -16.75 5.46
N GLY A 534 47.60 -15.51 5.09
CA GLY A 534 48.60 -14.44 4.97
C GLY A 534 49.02 -13.87 6.33
N GLU A 535 48.04 -13.68 7.23
CA GLU A 535 48.30 -13.11 8.56
C GLU A 535 49.06 -14.06 9.51
N SER A 536 48.97 -15.37 9.31
CA SER A 536 49.72 -16.36 10.12
C SER A 536 51.20 -16.50 9.74
N LYS A 537 51.68 -15.81 8.70
CA LYS A 537 53.10 -15.81 8.29
C LYS A 537 53.88 -14.57 8.72
N VAL A 538 53.23 -13.63 9.40
CA VAL A 538 53.86 -12.42 9.94
C VAL A 538 53.60 -12.36 11.45
N LYS A 539 54.12 -13.34 12.18
CA LYS A 539 54.41 -13.27 13.62
C LYS A 539 55.60 -14.14 13.92
#